data_AF-A0A7R8YM55-F1
#
_entry.id   AF-A0A7R8YM55-F1
#
_cell.length_a   1.000
_cell.length_b   1.000
_cell.length_c   1.000
_cell.angle_alpha   90.00
_cell.angle_beta   90.00
_cell.angle_gamma   90.00
#
_symmetry.space_group_name_H-M   'P 1'
#
loop_
_entity.id
_entity.type
_entity.pdbx_description
1 polymer ?
#
loop_
_entity_poly.entity_id
_entity_poly.type
_entity_poly.pdbx_seq_one_letter_code
_entity_poly.pdbx_strand_id
1 'polypeptide(L)'
;MINPLNGEETTKKVSSMNYYAYRLMIRQNADNYLLRFSRLFQQYCVDMYVKIETERLNFIGLNQTKLRSEEYMHLRDAIGTKGNTDNIGRLTILPAKYIGIPRRMHEYA
;
A
#
# COMPACT_ATOMS: atom_id res chain seq x y z
N MET A 1 4.68 8.74 19.50
CA MET A 1 4.00 7.46 19.87
C MET A 1 4.73 6.93 21.10
N ILE A 2 4.06 6.72 22.23
CA ILE A 2 4.76 6.33 23.47
C ILE A 2 5.03 4.83 23.45
N ASN A 3 6.27 4.42 23.75
CA ASN A 3 6.60 3.01 23.82
C ASN A 3 6.01 2.40 25.10
N PRO A 4 5.17 1.35 25.00
CA PRO A 4 4.49 0.76 26.15
C PRO A 4 5.44 0.03 27.13
N LEU A 5 6.68 -0.25 26.75
CA LEU A 5 7.65 -0.97 27.59
C LEU A 5 8.49 -0.05 28.48
N ASN A 6 8.81 1.16 28.00
CA ASN A 6 9.73 2.08 28.70
C ASN A 6 9.17 3.52 28.83
N GLY A 7 7.96 3.81 28.33
CA GLY A 7 7.28 5.08 28.53
C GLY A 7 7.86 6.26 27.75
N GLU A 8 8.87 6.05 26.91
CA GLU A 8 9.53 7.11 26.16
C GLU A 8 8.73 7.50 24.90
N GLU A 9 8.76 8.78 24.56
CA GLU A 9 8.24 9.26 23.28
C GLU A 9 9.11 8.74 22.14
N THR A 10 8.52 7.91 21.29
CA THR A 10 9.17 7.45 20.06
C THR A 10 8.70 8.26 18.86
N THR A 11 9.68 8.61 18.01
CA THR A 11 9.50 9.15 16.66
C THR A 11 9.38 8.04 15.60
N LYS A 12 9.22 6.78 16.04
CA LYS A 12 9.15 5.62 15.14
C LYS A 12 7.91 5.71 14.26
N LYS A 13 8.13 5.78 12.95
CA LYS A 13 7.05 5.73 11.96
C LYS A 13 6.56 4.30 11.80
N VAL A 14 5.25 4.14 11.69
CA VAL A 14 4.55 2.85 11.51
C VAL A 14 3.77 2.94 10.20
N SER A 15 3.77 1.87 9.40
CA SER A 15 2.95 1.81 8.18
C SER A 15 1.46 1.83 8.53
N SER A 16 0.61 2.32 7.62
CA SER A 16 -0.84 2.32 7.84
C SER A 16 -1.37 0.91 8.07
N MET A 17 -0.79 -0.08 7.37
CA MET A 17 -1.13 -1.50 7.55
C MET A 17 -0.90 -1.96 8.99
N ASN A 18 0.28 -1.71 9.54
CA ASN A 18 0.62 -2.13 10.91
C ASN A 18 -0.26 -1.39 11.93
N TYR A 19 -0.53 -0.10 11.70
CA TYR A 19 -1.39 0.69 12.55
C TYR A 19 -2.84 0.15 12.59
N TYR A 20 -3.43 -0.12 11.43
CA TYR A 20 -4.80 -0.64 11.36
C TYR A 20 -4.91 -2.09 11.81
N ALA A 21 -3.91 -2.93 11.53
CA ALA A 21 -3.84 -4.29 12.08
C ALA A 21 -3.82 -4.27 13.62
N TYR A 22 -3.03 -3.36 14.21
CA TYR A 22 -2.99 -3.17 15.66
C TYR A 22 -4.35 -2.71 16.24
N ARG A 23 -5.09 -1.86 15.53
CA ARG A 23 -6.43 -1.41 15.93
C ARG A 23 -7.49 -2.52 15.85
N LEU A 24 -7.36 -3.44 14.89
CA LEU A 24 -8.31 -4.54 14.69
C LEU A 24 -8.01 -5.77 15.55
N MET A 25 -6.79 -5.89 16.06
CA MET A 25 -6.36 -6.99 16.90
C MET A 25 -7.25 -7.16 18.14
N ILE A 26 -7.79 -8.37 18.33
CA ILE A 26 -8.53 -8.76 19.53
C ILE A 26 -7.53 -9.06 20.64
N ARG A 27 -7.78 -8.54 21.85
CA ARG A 27 -6.92 -8.71 23.02
C ARG A 27 -7.73 -9.20 24.22
N GLN A 28 -7.12 -10.05 25.02
CA GLN A 28 -7.69 -10.43 26.31
C GLN A 28 -7.71 -9.19 27.22
N ASN A 29 -8.79 -9.01 27.99
CA ASN A 29 -9.00 -7.89 28.92
C ASN A 29 -9.12 -6.50 28.28
N ALA A 30 -9.39 -6.40 26.98
CA ALA A 30 -9.69 -5.13 26.32
C ALA A 30 -10.84 -5.27 25.33
N ASP A 31 -11.89 -4.47 25.51
CA ASP A 31 -13.00 -4.43 24.57
C ASP A 31 -12.62 -3.67 23.29
N ASN A 32 -12.77 -4.32 22.15
CA ASN A 32 -12.61 -3.68 20.85
C ASN A 32 -13.98 -3.23 20.32
N TYR A 33 -14.42 -2.05 20.73
CA TYR A 33 -15.71 -1.47 20.32
C TYR A 33 -15.83 -1.33 18.81
N LEU A 34 -14.72 -1.12 18.10
CA LEU A 34 -14.71 -0.94 16.65
C LEU A 34 -15.30 -2.16 15.92
N LEU A 35 -15.09 -3.37 16.43
CA LEU A 35 -15.62 -4.61 15.86
C LEU A 35 -17.14 -4.77 16.07
N ARG A 36 -17.76 -3.98 16.96
CA ARG A 36 -19.19 -4.12 17.32
C ARG A 36 -20.12 -3.26 16.46
N PHE A 37 -19.58 -2.35 15.63
CA PHE A 37 -20.39 -1.40 14.86
C PHE A 37 -20.96 -1.96 13.53
N SER A 38 -20.99 -3.29 13.34
CA SER A 38 -21.60 -4.00 12.20
C SER A 38 -21.38 -3.33 10.83
N ARG A 39 -22.39 -2.64 10.26
CA ARG A 39 -22.30 -2.00 8.94
C ARG A 39 -21.26 -0.88 8.90
N LEU A 40 -21.13 -0.09 9.96
CA LEU A 40 -20.12 0.96 10.04
C LEU A 40 -18.71 0.37 10.13
N PHE A 41 -18.56 -0.80 10.75
CA PHE A 41 -17.30 -1.54 10.74
C PHE A 41 -16.91 -1.99 9.33
N GLN A 42 -17.86 -2.46 8.52
CA GLN A 42 -17.60 -2.82 7.12
C GLN A 42 -17.12 -1.62 6.30
N GLN A 43 -17.77 -0.45 6.44
CA GLN A 43 -17.33 0.79 5.79
C GLN A 43 -15.91 1.18 6.23
N TYR A 44 -15.65 1.12 7.53
CA TYR A 44 -14.33 1.38 8.08
C TYR A 44 -13.25 0.45 7.47
N CYS A 45 -13.52 -0.85 7.35
CA CYS A 45 -12.60 -1.79 6.73
C CYS A 45 -12.25 -1.42 5.28
N VAL A 46 -13.25 -1.04 4.48
CA VAL A 46 -13.05 -0.62 3.09
C VAL A 46 -12.20 0.65 3.04
N ASP A 47 -12.53 1.65 3.84
CA ASP A 47 -11.78 2.92 3.88
C ASP A 47 -10.33 2.73 4.31
N MET A 48 -10.08 1.86 5.31
CA MET A 48 -8.71 1.59 5.76
C MET A 48 -7.92 0.81 4.71
N TYR A 49 -8.57 -0.11 4.00
CA TYR A 49 -7.94 -0.82 2.88
C TYR A 49 -7.51 0.15 1.77
N VAL A 50 -8.36 1.10 1.38
CA VAL A 50 -8.03 2.13 0.38
C VAL A 50 -6.81 2.96 0.82
N LYS A 51 -6.72 3.33 2.12
CA LYS A 51 -5.57 4.06 2.66
C LYS A 51 -4.27 3.25 2.58
N ILE A 52 -4.34 1.97 2.97
CA ILE A 52 -3.19 1.06 2.90
C ILE A 52 -2.72 0.91 1.44
N GLU A 53 -3.63 0.68 0.50
CA GLU A 53 -3.28 0.52 -0.91
C GLU A 53 -2.73 1.82 -1.51
N THR A 54 -3.27 2.97 -1.13
CA THR A 54 -2.73 4.27 -1.55
C THR A 54 -1.29 4.46 -1.07
N GLU A 55 -0.99 4.12 0.20
CA GLU A 55 0.37 4.17 0.73
C GLU A 55 1.31 3.23 -0.04
N ARG A 56 0.86 2.00 -0.35
CA ARG A 56 1.65 1.02 -1.11
C ARG A 56 1.94 1.50 -2.54
N LEU A 57 0.94 2.04 -3.24
CA LEU A 57 1.11 2.59 -4.59
C LEU A 57 2.06 3.77 -4.59
N ASN A 58 1.93 4.68 -3.62
CA ASN A 58 2.87 5.80 -3.46
C ASN A 58 4.29 5.29 -3.21
N PHE A 59 4.47 4.27 -2.37
CA PHE A 59 5.77 3.67 -2.15
C PHE A 59 6.36 3.10 -3.45
N ILE A 60 5.56 2.37 -4.24
CA ILE A 60 5.99 1.81 -5.53
C ILE A 60 6.39 2.93 -6.50
N GLY A 61 5.60 4.00 -6.61
CA GLY A 61 5.89 5.14 -7.48
C GLY A 61 7.16 5.90 -7.09
N LEU A 62 7.38 6.12 -5.80
CA LEU A 62 8.53 6.88 -5.30
C LEU A 62 9.83 6.07 -5.26
N ASN A 63 9.75 4.74 -5.20
CA ASN A 63 10.92 3.86 -5.02
C ASN A 63 11.25 2.99 -6.24
N GLN A 64 10.74 3.34 -7.43
CA GLN A 64 10.97 2.60 -8.69
C GLN A 64 12.44 2.20 -8.89
N THR A 65 13.38 3.12 -8.64
CA THR A 65 14.83 2.87 -8.80
C THR A 65 15.34 1.74 -7.92
N LYS A 66 14.86 1.67 -6.68
CA LYS A 66 15.25 0.63 -5.71
C LYS A 66 14.55 -0.70 -5.97
N LEU A 67 13.38 -0.68 -6.62
CA LEU A 67 12.59 -1.87 -6.95
C LEU A 67 13.06 -2.55 -8.26
N ARG A 68 14.32 -2.33 -8.67
CA ARG A 68 14.95 -2.83 -9.90
C ARG A 68 14.37 -2.15 -11.17
N SER A 69 14.35 -0.81 -11.19
CA SER A 69 13.98 -0.05 -12.41
C SER A 69 14.85 -0.36 -13.63
N GLU A 70 16.04 -0.94 -13.45
CA GLU A 70 16.97 -1.22 -14.55
C GLU A 70 16.41 -2.26 -15.53
N GLU A 71 15.75 -3.32 -15.06
CA GLU A 71 15.04 -4.28 -15.93
C GLU A 71 13.88 -3.60 -16.69
N TYR A 72 13.29 -2.57 -16.07
CA TYR A 72 12.20 -1.80 -16.65
C TYR A 72 12.66 -0.64 -17.55
N MET A 73 13.95 -0.30 -17.55
CA MET A 73 14.51 0.77 -18.36
C MET A 73 14.44 0.39 -19.84
N HIS A 74 14.81 -0.85 -20.19
CA HIS A 74 14.65 -1.37 -21.55
C HIS A 74 13.18 -1.47 -21.98
N LEU A 75 12.27 -1.78 -21.06
CA LEU A 75 10.82 -1.77 -21.33
C LEU A 75 10.32 -0.34 -21.58
N ARG A 76 10.78 0.63 -20.78
CA ARG A 76 10.48 2.05 -20.96
C ARG A 76 11.01 2.55 -22.30
N ASP A 77 12.21 2.15 -22.70
CA ASP A 77 12.82 2.52 -23.98
C ASP A 77 12.05 1.91 -25.16
N ALA A 78 11.60 0.65 -25.04
CA ALA A 78 10.74 0.00 -26.02
C ALA A 78 9.34 0.64 -26.14
N ILE A 79 8.83 1.24 -25.07
CA ILE A 79 7.55 1.99 -25.06
C ILE A 79 7.77 3.44 -25.55
N GLY A 80 8.94 4.03 -25.31
CA GLY A 80 9.31 5.41 -25.63
C GLY A 80 9.34 5.74 -27.12
N THR A 81 9.19 4.77 -28.01
CA THR A 81 9.05 4.99 -29.46
C THR A 81 7.66 5.48 -29.88
N LYS A 82 6.68 5.55 -28.96
CA LYS A 82 5.31 6.06 -29.25
C LYS A 82 4.93 7.26 -28.40
N GLY A 83 5.24 8.46 -28.92
CA GLY A 83 4.50 9.69 -28.65
C GLY A 83 4.98 10.52 -27.46
N ASN A 84 5.09 11.84 -27.69
CA ASN A 84 5.52 12.90 -26.78
C ASN A 84 5.17 12.64 -25.31
N THR A 85 6.21 12.37 -24.51
CA THR A 85 6.14 12.05 -23.08
C THR A 85 6.03 13.27 -22.17
N ASP A 86 6.05 14.49 -22.72
CA ASP A 86 6.15 15.73 -21.92
C ASP A 86 4.87 16.08 -21.15
N ASN A 87 3.72 15.50 -21.52
CA ASN A 87 2.43 15.71 -20.85
C ASN A 87 1.89 14.47 -20.14
N ILE A 88 2.64 13.37 -20.14
CA ILE A 88 2.24 12.12 -19.48
C ILE A 88 2.95 12.12 -18.12
N GLY A 89 2.18 12.06 -17.03
CA GLY A 89 2.75 11.96 -15.68
C GLY A 89 3.79 10.84 -15.55
N ARG A 90 4.56 10.83 -14.46
CA ARG A 90 5.66 9.87 -14.27
C ARG A 90 5.17 8.42 -14.41
N LEU A 91 5.61 7.73 -15.46
CA LEU A 91 5.32 6.31 -15.69
C LEU A 91 5.80 5.49 -14.48
N THR A 92 4.85 4.86 -13.79
CA THR A 92 5.11 3.97 -12.64
C THR A 92 4.80 2.55 -13.05
N ILE A 93 5.80 1.68 -13.05
CA ILE A 93 5.61 0.28 -13.40
C ILE A 93 5.27 -0.49 -12.13
N LEU A 94 4.14 -1.18 -12.15
CA LEU A 94 3.70 -2.01 -11.05
C LEU A 94 4.27 -3.44 -11.18
N PRO A 95 4.72 -4.06 -10.07
CA PRO A 95 5.16 -5.45 -10.09
C PRO A 95 4.05 -6.41 -10.53
N ALA A 96 4.40 -7.48 -11.24
CA ALA A 96 3.44 -8.50 -11.71
C ALA A 96 2.59 -9.12 -10.57
N LYS A 97 3.14 -9.18 -9.36
CA LYS A 97 2.46 -9.71 -8.16
C LYS A 97 1.37 -8.79 -7.60
N TYR A 98 1.21 -7.56 -8.09
CA TYR A 98 0.25 -6.63 -7.52
C TYR A 98 -1.20 -7.07 -7.79
N ILE A 99 -2.04 -7.03 -6.74
CA ILE A 99 -3.45 -7.46 -6.79
C ILE A 99 -4.25 -6.46 -7.62
N GLY A 100 -5.05 -6.94 -8.58
CA GLY A 100 -5.94 -6.09 -9.36
C GLY A 100 -5.40 -5.62 -10.72
N ILE A 101 -4.18 -6.02 -11.11
CA ILE A 101 -3.67 -5.78 -12.47
C ILE A 101 -4.22 -6.83 -13.44
N PRO A 102 -4.53 -6.46 -14.71
CA PRO A 102 -4.96 -7.40 -15.74
C PRO A 102 -4.08 -8.64 -15.87
N ARG A 103 -2.75 -8.47 -15.84
CA ARG A 103 -1.77 -9.56 -15.84
C ARG A 103 -2.00 -10.58 -14.72
N ARG A 104 -2.19 -10.14 -13.47
CA ARG A 104 -2.44 -11.05 -12.35
C ARG A 104 -3.81 -11.72 -12.46
N MET A 105 -4.83 -11.02 -12.96
CA MET A 105 -6.15 -11.61 -13.16
C MET A 105 -6.12 -12.74 -14.21
N HIS A 106 -5.26 -12.64 -15.22
CA HIS A 106 -5.13 -13.63 -16.28
C HIS A 106 -4.33 -14.89 -15.87
N GLU A 107 -3.49 -14.81 -14.84
CA GLU A 107 -2.71 -15.96 -14.33
C GLU A 107 -3.55 -16.94 -13.49
N TYR A 108 -4.76 -16.54 -13.07
CA TYR A 108 -5.69 -17.35 -12.27
C TYR A 108 -7.04 -17.59 -12.98
N ALA A 109 -7.13 -17.29 -14.27
CA ALA A 109 -8.27 -17.59 -15.14
C ALA A 109 -8.02 -18.88 -15.92
#